data_AF-A0A8R1W7F7-F1
#
_entry.id   AF-A0A8R1W7F7-F1
#
_cell.length_a   1.000
_cell.length_b   1.000
_cell.length_c   1.000
_cell.angle_alpha   90.00
_cell.angle_beta   90.00
_cell.angle_gamma   90.00
#
_symmetry.space_group_name_H-M   'P 1'
#
loop_
_entity.id
_entity.type
_entity.pdbx_description
1 polymer ?
#
loop_
_entity_poly.entity_id
_entity_poly.type
_entity_poly.pdbx_seq_one_letter_code
_entity_poly.pdbx_strand_id
1 'polypeptide(L)'
;MFSILRLNKFMQEAERLEPSEDQSVYNYIDYSDKRSLPISVPDYHTVDKDGDKYVVFNIYMAGRHLCSKRYSEFANLHANLKREFIGYSFPKLPGKWPFTLSEQQLDSRRRGLELYLEKVCAVRVIAECEIMQDFLADSGNIQNIDSIVDLKIILPDREIVVIRTKKNATADSVYNSVIDKIQMAENTAVYFYLFEIVEYNFERKIQPNEVAHQLYVQNYRTASASCLCIKRWLFNPAVETRLIESDNLAATFIFWSTIDEVDRNHIIVGDRLYELKALQDSSKKLDYLKMAKELPGYGEVIFPHCPCDSRKTGHVMAAVGYLGLRLIACTEDGTLENQIVEFTWKTIKCWEVDESNGLFSFQFQREEKSPKCVKLHTPYFTFLADCFNRIQEESWKIKTP
;
A
#
# COMPACT_ATOMS: atom_id res chain seq x y z
N MET A 1 -28.81 -9.33 57.75
CA MET A 1 -29.20 -8.07 57.07
C MET A 1 -28.18 -7.59 56.02
N PHE A 2 -26.92 -8.08 56.00
CA PHE A 2 -25.94 -7.78 54.95
C PHE A 2 -25.98 -8.72 53.71
N SER A 3 -26.79 -9.78 53.74
CA SER A 3 -26.87 -10.77 52.65
C SER A 3 -28.00 -10.51 51.65
N ILE A 4 -28.97 -9.65 51.99
CA ILE A 4 -30.12 -9.32 51.13
C ILE A 4 -29.80 -8.13 50.20
N LEU A 5 -28.87 -7.25 50.60
CA LEU A 5 -28.44 -6.09 49.82
C LEU A 5 -27.51 -6.45 48.64
N ARG A 6 -26.81 -7.60 48.66
CA ARG A 6 -25.97 -8.05 47.52
C ARG A 6 -26.77 -8.73 46.41
N LEU A 7 -27.88 -9.39 46.73
CA LEU A 7 -28.76 -10.03 45.74
C LEU A 7 -29.55 -8.99 44.93
N ASN A 8 -30.04 -7.92 45.57
CA ASN A 8 -30.72 -6.84 44.85
C ASN A 8 -29.80 -6.08 43.88
N LYS A 9 -28.50 -5.98 44.17
CA LYS A 9 -27.55 -5.30 43.29
C LYS A 9 -27.23 -6.12 42.02
N PHE A 10 -27.20 -7.45 42.14
CA PHE A 10 -27.03 -8.36 41.01
C PHE A 10 -28.29 -8.51 40.15
N MET A 11 -29.49 -8.43 40.73
CA MET A 11 -30.75 -8.47 39.94
C MET A 11 -30.96 -7.18 39.13
N GLN A 12 -30.56 -6.02 39.64
CA GLN A 12 -30.61 -4.74 38.90
C GLN A 12 -29.53 -4.63 37.80
N GLU A 13 -28.42 -5.36 37.92
CA GLU A 13 -27.42 -5.51 36.85
C GLU A 13 -27.81 -6.57 35.82
N ALA A 14 -28.57 -7.61 36.21
CA ALA A 14 -29.08 -8.64 35.31
C ALA A 14 -30.27 -8.16 34.45
N GLU A 15 -31.16 -7.32 34.99
CA GLU A 15 -32.23 -6.66 34.21
C GLU A 15 -31.70 -5.61 33.21
N ARG A 16 -30.43 -5.21 33.33
CA ARG A 16 -29.74 -4.36 32.35
C ARG A 16 -29.10 -5.13 31.18
N LEU A 17 -29.18 -6.47 31.21
CA LEU A 17 -28.62 -7.37 30.20
C LEU A 17 -29.71 -8.11 29.40
N GLU A 18 -30.98 -7.75 29.57
CA GLU A 18 -32.01 -8.20 28.62
C GLU A 18 -31.88 -7.40 27.32
N PRO A 19 -31.75 -8.05 26.14
CA PRO A 19 -31.82 -7.35 24.89
C PRO A 19 -33.22 -6.76 24.80
N SER A 20 -33.31 -5.43 24.88
CA SER A 20 -34.52 -4.73 24.48
C SER A 20 -34.68 -5.00 22.98
N GLU A 21 -35.52 -5.97 22.64
CA GLU A 21 -35.98 -6.26 21.28
C GLU A 21 -36.83 -5.08 20.78
N ASP A 22 -36.21 -3.92 20.54
CA ASP A 22 -36.79 -2.78 19.81
C ASP A 22 -35.80 -1.61 19.66
N GLN A 23 -34.53 -1.90 19.33
CA GLN A 23 -33.63 -0.87 18.79
C GLN A 23 -32.99 -1.40 17.52
N SER A 24 -33.37 -0.76 16.42
CA SER A 24 -32.73 -0.89 15.12
C SER A 24 -31.21 -0.90 15.26
N VAL A 25 -30.60 -1.80 14.50
CA VAL A 25 -29.17 -2.04 14.31
C VAL A 25 -28.42 -0.72 14.02
N TYR A 26 -28.13 0.07 15.05
CA TYR A 26 -27.08 1.08 14.98
C TYR A 26 -25.79 0.35 15.29
N ASN A 27 -25.06 0.01 14.22
CA ASN A 27 -23.67 -0.40 14.33
C ASN A 27 -22.96 0.61 15.25
N TYR A 28 -22.41 0.15 16.38
CA TYR A 28 -21.60 0.98 17.24
C TYR A 28 -20.33 1.32 16.48
N ILE A 29 -20.28 2.52 15.87
CA ILE A 29 -19.11 2.98 15.11
C ILE A 29 -18.10 3.56 16.10
N ASP A 30 -16.91 2.97 16.15
CA ASP A 30 -15.80 3.49 16.95
C ASP A 30 -15.14 4.70 16.27
N TYR A 31 -15.28 5.88 16.88
CA TYR A 31 -14.65 7.13 16.44
C TYR A 31 -13.36 7.48 17.20
N SER A 32 -12.91 6.62 18.11
CA SER A 32 -11.71 6.84 18.92
C SER A 32 -10.42 6.56 18.15
N ASP A 33 -10.49 5.72 17.13
CA ASP A 33 -9.37 5.40 16.24
C ASP A 33 -9.00 6.62 15.37
N LYS A 34 -7.90 7.27 15.77
CA LYS A 34 -7.42 8.50 15.15
C LYS A 34 -6.01 8.31 14.58
N ARG A 35 -5.80 8.88 13.39
CA ARG A 35 -4.49 8.99 12.74
C ARG A 35 -4.26 10.41 12.24
N SER A 36 -3.02 10.86 12.23
CA SER A 36 -2.65 12.08 11.52
C SER A 36 -2.47 11.78 10.03
N LEU A 37 -3.24 12.44 9.17
CA LEU A 37 -3.02 12.42 7.72
C LEU A 37 -2.51 13.80 7.28
N PRO A 38 -1.44 13.89 6.47
CA PRO A 38 -0.85 15.16 6.04
C PRO A 38 -1.68 15.83 4.92
N ILE A 39 -2.95 16.15 5.20
CA ILE A 39 -3.90 16.75 4.24
C ILE A 39 -3.80 18.25 4.29
N SER A 40 -3.84 18.90 3.12
CA SER A 40 -3.72 20.35 3.00
C SER A 40 -4.56 20.88 1.85
N VAL A 41 -4.88 22.17 1.91
CA VAL A 41 -5.54 22.95 0.87
C VAL A 41 -4.70 24.23 0.68
N PRO A 42 -3.51 24.15 0.07
CA PRO A 42 -2.54 25.24 0.06
C PRO A 42 -2.99 26.45 -0.76
N ASP A 43 -3.79 26.24 -1.81
CA ASP A 43 -4.19 27.29 -2.74
C ASP A 43 -5.59 27.04 -3.35
N TYR A 44 -6.02 27.99 -4.18
CA TYR A 44 -7.27 27.97 -4.94
C TYR A 44 -7.08 28.67 -6.28
N HIS A 45 -7.92 28.34 -7.26
CA HIS A 45 -7.93 29.03 -8.55
C HIS A 45 -9.35 29.14 -9.12
N THR A 46 -9.53 29.99 -10.11
CA THR A 46 -10.80 30.13 -10.81
C THR A 46 -10.81 29.23 -12.04
N VAL A 47 -11.84 28.40 -12.16
CA VAL A 47 -12.14 27.60 -13.35
C VAL A 47 -13.20 28.33 -14.15
N ASP A 48 -13.01 28.40 -15.46
CA ASP A 48 -14.01 28.85 -16.43
C ASP A 48 -14.51 27.62 -17.19
N LYS A 49 -15.77 27.23 -16.96
CA LYS A 49 -16.38 26.09 -17.62
C LYS A 49 -17.68 26.54 -18.26
N ASP A 50 -17.76 26.44 -19.58
CA ASP A 50 -18.95 26.79 -20.36
C ASP A 50 -19.47 28.23 -20.11
N GLY A 51 -18.56 29.15 -19.76
CA GLY A 51 -18.88 30.56 -19.44
C GLY A 51 -19.19 30.82 -17.96
N ASP A 52 -19.32 29.78 -17.14
CA ASP A 52 -19.48 29.88 -15.70
C ASP A 52 -18.12 29.87 -14.99
N LYS A 53 -17.81 30.97 -14.32
CA LYS A 53 -16.61 31.13 -13.51
C LYS A 53 -16.87 30.79 -12.05
N TYR A 54 -16.11 29.85 -11.51
CA TYR A 54 -16.18 29.48 -10.09
C TYR A 54 -14.81 29.18 -9.51
N VAL A 55 -14.66 29.38 -8.20
CA VAL A 55 -13.43 29.09 -7.47
C VAL A 55 -13.42 27.63 -7.03
N VAL A 56 -12.30 26.96 -7.27
CA VAL A 56 -11.98 25.63 -6.75
C VAL A 56 -10.78 25.70 -5.82
N PHE A 57 -10.80 24.86 -4.80
CA PHE A 57 -9.74 24.71 -3.81
C PHE A 57 -8.96 23.43 -4.11
N ASN A 58 -7.64 23.52 -4.18
CA ASN A 58 -6.80 22.38 -4.54
C ASN A 58 -6.45 21.59 -3.27
N ILE A 59 -6.79 20.31 -3.24
CA ILE A 59 -6.59 19.43 -2.09
C ILE A 59 -5.33 18.59 -2.32
N TYR A 60 -4.45 18.54 -1.33
CA TYR A 60 -3.20 17.81 -1.38
C TYR A 60 -3.07 16.84 -0.19
N MET A 61 -2.43 15.70 -0.42
CA MET A 61 -2.06 14.72 0.61
C MET A 61 -0.57 14.42 0.52
N ALA A 62 0.17 14.67 1.60
CA ALA A 62 1.63 14.52 1.65
C ALA A 62 2.34 15.25 0.48
N GLY A 63 1.82 16.42 0.08
CA GLY A 63 2.33 17.20 -1.05
C GLY A 63 2.05 16.60 -2.43
N ARG A 64 1.09 15.67 -2.56
CA ARG A 64 0.53 15.17 -3.82
C ARG A 64 -0.82 15.82 -4.07
N HIS A 65 -1.05 16.39 -5.25
CA HIS A 65 -2.36 16.93 -5.62
C HIS A 65 -3.35 15.77 -5.81
N LEU A 66 -4.46 15.79 -5.08
CA LEU A 66 -5.50 14.76 -5.18
C LEU A 66 -6.60 15.20 -6.14
N CYS A 67 -7.20 16.37 -5.88
CA CYS A 67 -8.30 16.89 -6.66
C CYS A 67 -8.49 18.40 -6.42
N SER A 68 -9.37 19.01 -7.22
CA SER A 68 -9.77 20.40 -7.08
C SER A 68 -11.29 20.46 -6.91
N LYS A 69 -11.77 21.07 -5.82
CA LYS A 69 -13.19 21.05 -5.44
C LYS A 69 -13.72 22.45 -5.21
N ARG A 70 -14.91 22.75 -5.75
CA ARG A 70 -15.62 24.00 -5.41
C ARG A 70 -16.29 23.86 -4.05
N TYR A 71 -16.53 24.98 -3.37
CA TYR A 71 -17.09 24.98 -2.01
C TYR A 71 -18.39 24.15 -1.86
N SER A 72 -19.27 24.14 -2.88
CA SER A 72 -20.52 23.37 -2.78
C SER A 72 -20.28 21.86 -2.65
N GLU A 73 -19.19 21.34 -3.21
CA GLU A 73 -18.83 19.93 -3.10
C GLU A 73 -18.43 19.59 -1.66
N PHE A 74 -17.70 20.48 -0.96
CA PHE A 74 -17.42 20.33 0.47
C PHE A 74 -18.71 20.38 1.32
N ALA A 75 -19.66 21.24 0.95
CA ALA A 75 -20.95 21.31 1.64
C ALA A 75 -21.76 20.01 1.46
N ASN A 76 -21.72 19.42 0.26
CA ASN A 76 -22.36 18.14 -0.04
C ASN A 76 -21.68 16.99 0.73
N LEU A 77 -20.34 16.95 0.73
CA LEU A 77 -19.56 16.02 1.55
C LEU A 77 -20.00 16.09 3.02
N HIS A 78 -20.01 17.29 3.61
CA HIS A 78 -20.40 17.50 5.00
C HIS A 78 -21.81 16.99 5.30
N ALA A 79 -22.76 17.27 4.41
CA ALA A 79 -24.14 16.81 4.57
C ALA A 79 -24.26 15.28 4.49
N ASN A 80 -23.53 14.65 3.56
CA ASN A 80 -23.54 13.20 3.40
C ASN A 80 -22.86 12.49 4.58
N LEU A 81 -21.70 12.96 5.04
CA LEU A 81 -21.02 12.42 6.21
C LEU A 81 -21.86 12.53 7.48
N LYS A 82 -22.58 13.65 7.67
CA LYS A 82 -23.51 13.81 8.80
C LYS A 82 -24.69 12.84 8.78
N ARG A 83 -25.13 12.44 7.59
CA ARG A 83 -26.21 11.45 7.43
C ARG A 83 -25.73 10.05 7.74
N GLU A 84 -24.51 9.73 7.35
CA GLU A 84 -23.90 8.41 7.55
C GLU A 84 -23.45 8.18 8.99
N PHE A 85 -22.71 9.15 9.57
CA PHE A 85 -22.11 9.01 10.89
C PHE A 85 -22.94 9.73 11.96
N ILE A 86 -24.14 9.19 12.20
CA ILE A 86 -25.09 9.70 13.19
C ILE A 86 -24.48 9.53 14.59
N GLY A 87 -24.16 10.65 15.24
CA GLY A 87 -23.53 10.67 16.58
C GLY A 87 -22.10 11.21 16.59
N TYR A 88 -21.44 11.33 15.43
CA TYR A 88 -20.16 12.03 15.36
C TYR A 88 -20.35 13.54 15.40
N SER A 89 -19.61 14.22 16.29
CA SER A 89 -19.63 15.68 16.40
C SER A 89 -18.70 16.30 15.36
N PHE A 90 -19.24 16.53 14.15
CA PHE A 90 -18.46 17.11 13.05
C PHE A 90 -17.96 18.53 13.36
N PRO A 91 -16.72 18.86 12.96
CA PRO A 91 -16.22 20.24 13.02
C PRO A 91 -17.09 21.18 12.17
N LYS A 92 -17.11 22.45 12.53
CA LYS A 92 -17.86 23.47 11.78
C LYS A 92 -17.24 23.66 10.39
N LEU A 93 -18.03 23.42 9.35
CA LEU A 93 -17.67 23.79 7.98
C LEU A 93 -17.78 25.31 7.80
N PRO A 94 -16.87 25.98 7.05
CA PRO A 94 -17.03 27.37 6.68
C PRO A 94 -18.40 27.64 6.06
N GLY A 95 -19.05 28.76 6.40
CA GLY A 95 -20.41 29.06 5.95
C GLY A 95 -20.52 29.48 4.48
N LYS A 96 -21.72 29.32 3.92
CA LYS A 96 -22.10 29.94 2.63
C LYS A 96 -22.23 31.45 2.81
N TRP A 97 -21.79 32.18 1.80
CA TRP A 97 -21.94 33.64 1.74
C TRP A 97 -22.68 33.99 0.45
N PRO A 98 -23.69 34.88 0.48
CA PRO A 98 -24.55 35.14 -0.68
C PRO A 98 -23.90 36.05 -1.75
N PHE A 99 -22.76 36.67 -1.44
CA PHE A 99 -22.04 37.58 -2.35
C PHE A 99 -20.71 36.98 -2.81
N THR A 100 -20.16 37.54 -3.89
CA THR A 100 -18.80 37.26 -4.34
C THR A 100 -17.82 37.52 -3.20
N LEU A 101 -16.94 36.56 -2.92
CA LEU A 101 -15.96 36.69 -1.87
C LEU A 101 -14.79 37.57 -2.32
N SER A 102 -14.32 38.43 -1.42
CA SER A 102 -13.00 39.05 -1.54
C SER A 102 -11.88 38.01 -1.40
N GLU A 103 -10.66 38.34 -1.84
CA GLU A 103 -9.49 37.47 -1.70
C GLU A 103 -9.23 37.07 -0.24
N GLN A 104 -9.36 38.03 0.70
CA GLN A 104 -9.20 37.75 2.13
C GLN A 104 -10.24 36.73 2.64
N GLN A 105 -11.47 36.81 2.16
CA GLN A 105 -12.53 35.85 2.51
C GLN A 105 -12.31 34.49 1.83
N LEU A 106 -11.76 34.46 0.62
CA LEU A 106 -11.39 33.22 -0.07
C LEU A 106 -10.25 32.50 0.66
N ASP A 107 -9.19 33.19 1.06
CA ASP A 107 -8.11 32.59 1.85
C ASP A 107 -8.61 32.14 3.24
N SER A 108 -9.47 32.92 3.89
CA SER A 108 -10.11 32.50 5.16
C SER A 108 -10.93 31.22 4.98
N ARG A 109 -11.69 31.11 3.87
CA ARG A 109 -12.45 29.90 3.53
C ARG A 109 -11.50 28.73 3.24
N ARG A 110 -10.42 28.95 2.48
CA ARG A 110 -9.39 27.94 2.18
C ARG A 110 -8.84 27.33 3.48
N ARG A 111 -8.36 28.16 4.41
CA ARG A 111 -7.86 27.70 5.74
C ARG A 111 -8.92 26.95 6.53
N GLY A 112 -10.17 27.42 6.49
CA GLY A 112 -11.28 26.76 7.17
C GLY A 112 -11.64 25.39 6.57
N LEU A 113 -11.52 25.22 5.25
CA LEU A 113 -11.72 23.94 4.56
C LEU A 113 -10.58 22.97 4.86
N GLU A 114 -9.33 23.44 4.92
CA GLU A 114 -8.17 22.66 5.37
C GLU A 114 -8.37 22.12 6.78
N LEU A 115 -8.64 23.00 7.76
CA LEU A 115 -8.89 22.61 9.15
C LEU A 115 -10.10 21.65 9.30
N TYR A 116 -11.09 21.79 8.44
CA TYR A 116 -12.23 20.87 8.40
C TYR A 116 -11.79 19.48 7.95
N LEU A 117 -11.07 19.38 6.82
CA LEU A 117 -10.56 18.11 6.29
C LEU A 117 -9.59 17.44 7.26
N GLU A 118 -8.64 18.16 7.84
CA GLU A 118 -7.71 17.63 8.84
C GLU A 118 -8.44 16.92 9.99
N LYS A 119 -9.49 17.56 10.54
CA LYS A 119 -10.25 17.01 11.67
C LYS A 119 -11.14 15.84 11.30
N VAL A 120 -11.73 15.85 10.10
CA VAL A 120 -12.61 14.79 9.63
C VAL A 120 -11.80 13.56 9.21
N CYS A 121 -10.73 13.77 8.44
CA CYS A 121 -9.84 12.71 7.98
C CYS A 121 -8.95 12.14 9.10
N ALA A 122 -8.89 12.80 10.27
CA ALA A 122 -8.21 12.25 11.43
C ALA A 122 -8.91 11.00 12.00
N VAL A 123 -10.22 10.83 11.79
CA VAL A 123 -10.98 9.67 12.29
C VAL A 123 -10.99 8.58 11.22
N ARG A 124 -10.39 7.42 11.52
CA ARG A 124 -10.08 6.40 10.50
C ARG A 124 -11.31 5.96 9.71
N VAL A 125 -12.38 5.58 10.41
CA VAL A 125 -13.63 5.11 9.78
C VAL A 125 -14.29 6.14 8.87
N ILE A 126 -14.15 7.44 9.18
CA ILE A 126 -14.70 8.53 8.35
C ILE A 126 -13.78 8.81 7.16
N ALA A 127 -12.46 8.80 7.37
CA ALA A 127 -11.48 8.98 6.30
C ALA A 127 -11.56 7.86 5.26
N GLU A 128 -11.95 6.64 5.67
CA GLU A 128 -11.95 5.45 4.83
C GLU A 128 -13.29 5.17 4.16
N CYS A 129 -14.36 5.90 4.53
CA CYS A 129 -15.68 5.69 3.96
C CYS A 129 -15.76 6.10 2.49
N GLU A 130 -16.62 5.41 1.73
CA GLU A 130 -16.81 5.65 0.30
C GLU A 130 -17.12 7.12 -0.04
N ILE A 131 -17.91 7.79 0.81
CA ILE A 131 -18.25 9.21 0.63
C ILE A 131 -16.99 10.09 0.62
N MET A 132 -16.02 9.82 1.49
CA MET A 132 -14.75 10.56 1.52
C MET A 132 -13.84 10.16 0.35
N GLN A 133 -13.76 8.86 0.04
CA GLN A 133 -13.00 8.34 -1.10
C GLN A 133 -13.44 9.02 -2.39
N ASP A 134 -14.74 9.06 -2.66
CA ASP A 134 -15.32 9.67 -3.85
C ASP A 134 -15.11 11.17 -3.93
N PHE A 135 -15.11 11.85 -2.77
CA PHE A 135 -14.83 13.28 -2.70
C PHE A 135 -13.36 13.59 -3.00
N LEU A 136 -12.43 12.79 -2.48
CA LEU A 136 -11.00 12.97 -2.71
C LEU A 136 -10.56 12.48 -4.08
N ALA A 137 -11.33 11.59 -4.72
CA ALA A 137 -11.12 11.18 -6.09
C ALA A 137 -11.38 12.33 -7.09
N ASP A 138 -10.55 12.41 -8.13
CA ASP A 138 -10.70 13.35 -9.26
C ASP A 138 -11.81 12.92 -10.25
N SER A 139 -12.94 12.44 -9.73
CA SER A 139 -14.04 11.85 -10.51
C SER A 139 -14.83 12.87 -11.36
N GLY A 140 -14.66 14.18 -11.08
CA GLY A 140 -15.36 15.26 -11.78
C GLY A 140 -14.70 15.75 -13.08
N ASN A 141 -13.48 15.27 -13.40
CA ASN A 141 -12.65 15.76 -14.52
C ASN A 141 -12.42 14.70 -15.62
N ILE A 142 -13.41 13.86 -15.92
CA ILE A 142 -13.34 12.87 -17.02
C ILE A 142 -13.01 13.53 -18.38
N GLN A 143 -13.23 14.84 -18.53
CA GLN A 143 -12.86 15.60 -19.73
C GLN A 143 -11.36 15.94 -19.86
N ASN A 144 -10.51 15.57 -18.88
CA ASN A 144 -9.09 15.94 -18.82
C ASN A 144 -8.15 14.71 -18.80
N ILE A 145 -8.51 13.62 -19.47
CA ILE A 145 -7.68 12.40 -19.57
C ILE A 145 -6.29 12.70 -20.17
N ASP A 146 -6.20 13.68 -21.07
CA ASP A 146 -4.93 14.15 -21.67
C ASP A 146 -4.17 15.17 -20.80
N SER A 147 -4.66 15.52 -19.62
CA SER A 147 -3.96 16.46 -18.74
C SER A 147 -2.64 15.87 -18.24
N ILE A 148 -1.63 16.74 -18.17
CA ILE A 148 -0.29 16.39 -17.73
C ILE A 148 -0.20 16.58 -16.21
N VAL A 149 0.36 15.59 -15.53
CA VAL A 149 0.55 15.53 -14.08
C VAL A 149 1.99 15.18 -13.74
N ASP A 150 2.39 15.55 -12.53
CA ASP A 150 3.70 15.22 -11.97
C ASP A 150 3.57 14.07 -10.96
N LEU A 151 4.15 12.92 -11.29
CA LEU A 151 4.22 11.75 -10.40
C LEU A 151 5.58 11.72 -9.70
N LYS A 152 5.59 11.70 -8.37
CA LYS A 152 6.80 11.45 -7.58
C LYS A 152 7.04 9.96 -7.52
N ILE A 153 8.24 9.49 -7.85
CA ILE A 153 8.63 8.07 -7.80
C ILE A 153 9.83 7.96 -6.86
N ILE A 154 9.74 7.10 -5.85
CA ILE A 154 10.82 6.84 -4.89
C ILE A 154 11.79 5.83 -5.53
N LEU A 155 13.07 6.17 -5.59
CA LEU A 155 14.13 5.28 -6.03
C LEU A 155 14.66 4.44 -4.86
N PRO A 156 15.36 3.32 -5.12
CA PRO A 156 15.87 2.45 -4.07
C PRO A 156 16.85 3.12 -3.09
N ASP A 157 17.58 4.13 -3.55
CA ASP A 157 18.48 4.95 -2.74
C ASP A 157 17.77 6.08 -1.96
N ARG A 158 16.43 6.08 -1.96
CA ARG A 158 15.51 7.03 -1.30
C ARG A 158 15.41 8.40 -1.98
N GLU A 159 16.10 8.61 -3.10
CA GLU A 159 15.88 9.79 -3.92
C GLU A 159 14.48 9.79 -4.55
N ILE A 160 13.94 10.97 -4.83
CA ILE A 160 12.63 11.12 -5.46
C ILE A 160 12.80 11.73 -6.85
N VAL A 161 12.35 11.00 -7.86
CA VAL A 161 12.26 11.48 -9.23
C VAL A 161 10.85 11.91 -9.55
N VAL A 162 10.68 13.09 -10.16
CA VAL A 162 9.38 13.57 -10.64
C VAL A 162 9.24 13.25 -12.13
N ILE A 163 8.22 12.48 -12.49
CA ILE A 163 7.87 12.14 -13.87
C ILE A 163 6.65 12.95 -14.31
N ARG A 164 6.85 13.75 -15.35
CA ARG A 164 5.78 14.54 -15.97
C ARG A 164 5.13 13.71 -17.07
N THR A 165 3.87 13.31 -16.89
CA THR A 165 3.18 12.36 -17.78
C THR A 165 1.69 12.64 -17.88
N LYS A 166 0.98 11.98 -18.79
CA LYS A 166 -0.48 12.08 -18.90
C LYS A 166 -1.17 11.32 -17.77
N LYS A 167 -2.37 11.74 -17.36
CA LYS A 167 -3.18 11.04 -16.35
C LYS A 167 -3.51 9.59 -16.70
N ASN A 168 -3.62 9.25 -17.98
CA ASN A 168 -3.87 7.88 -18.44
C ASN A 168 -2.61 7.08 -18.78
N ALA A 169 -1.42 7.61 -18.46
CA ALA A 169 -0.18 6.89 -18.71
C ALA A 169 -0.15 5.56 -17.95
N THR A 170 0.18 4.51 -18.66
CA THR A 170 0.34 3.17 -18.09
C THR A 170 1.60 3.12 -17.23
N ALA A 171 1.64 2.17 -16.30
CA ALA A 171 2.80 1.91 -15.46
C ALA A 171 4.08 1.71 -16.29
N ASP A 172 3.96 1.03 -17.43
CA ASP A 172 5.10 0.80 -18.33
C ASP A 172 5.63 2.09 -18.97
N SER A 173 4.74 2.98 -19.42
CA SER A 173 5.14 4.28 -19.97
C SER A 173 5.82 5.17 -18.92
N VAL A 174 5.29 5.14 -17.68
CA VAL A 174 5.90 5.85 -16.55
C VAL A 174 7.25 5.24 -16.20
N TYR A 175 7.34 3.92 -16.14
CA TYR A 175 8.59 3.20 -15.86
C TYR A 175 9.68 3.55 -16.89
N ASN A 176 9.37 3.49 -18.19
CA ASN A 176 10.31 3.87 -19.24
C ASN A 176 10.78 5.32 -19.09
N SER A 177 9.88 6.24 -18.72
CA SER A 177 10.24 7.63 -18.43
C SER A 177 11.16 7.77 -17.21
N VAL A 178 11.03 6.89 -16.20
CA VAL A 178 11.96 6.83 -15.06
C VAL A 178 13.32 6.35 -15.52
N ILE A 179 13.39 5.24 -16.27
CA ILE A 179 14.63 4.66 -16.79
C ILE A 179 15.42 5.65 -17.62
N ASP A 180 14.74 6.34 -18.55
CA ASP A 180 15.33 7.41 -19.34
C ASP A 180 15.85 8.55 -18.45
N LYS A 181 15.08 8.97 -17.45
CA LYS A 181 15.44 10.09 -16.58
C LYS A 181 16.64 9.79 -15.68
N ILE A 182 16.75 8.56 -15.16
CA ILE A 182 17.87 8.14 -14.31
C ILE A 182 19.06 7.59 -15.11
N GLN A 183 18.93 7.51 -16.44
CA GLN A 183 19.94 6.98 -17.36
C GLN A 183 20.36 5.54 -17.00
N MET A 184 19.38 4.70 -16.62
CA MET A 184 19.63 3.29 -16.34
C MET A 184 19.81 2.52 -17.64
N ALA A 185 20.83 1.68 -17.71
CA ALA A 185 21.10 0.88 -18.89
C ALA A 185 19.96 -0.14 -19.15
N GLU A 186 19.61 -0.36 -20.41
CA GLU A 186 18.49 -1.24 -20.81
C GLU A 186 18.64 -2.68 -20.28
N ASN A 187 19.87 -3.21 -20.27
CA ASN A 187 20.20 -4.53 -19.74
C ASN A 187 20.06 -4.62 -18.21
N THR A 188 20.09 -3.48 -17.50
CA THR A 188 19.84 -3.37 -16.07
C THR A 188 18.35 -3.17 -15.78
N ALA A 189 17.66 -2.39 -16.61
CA ALA A 189 16.24 -2.06 -16.45
C ALA A 189 15.32 -3.29 -16.42
N VAL A 190 15.70 -4.42 -17.04
CA VAL A 190 14.90 -5.66 -16.99
C VAL A 190 14.85 -6.33 -15.60
N TYR A 191 15.64 -5.83 -14.63
CA TYR A 191 15.75 -6.35 -13.26
C TYR A 191 15.17 -5.41 -12.20
N PHE A 192 14.49 -4.35 -12.63
CA PHE A 192 13.76 -3.42 -11.77
C PHE A 192 12.37 -3.20 -12.37
N TYR A 193 11.43 -2.73 -11.56
CA TYR A 193 10.14 -2.27 -12.08
C TYR A 193 9.47 -1.27 -11.14
N LEU A 194 8.30 -0.78 -11.54
CA LEU A 194 7.43 0.07 -10.74
C LEU A 194 6.59 -0.76 -9.75
N PHE A 195 6.57 -0.32 -8.51
CA PHE A 195 5.84 -0.90 -7.39
C PHE A 195 4.95 0.14 -6.74
N GLU A 196 3.84 -0.33 -6.16
CA GLU A 196 2.95 0.45 -5.31
C GLU A 196 3.15 0.05 -3.85
N ILE A 197 3.44 1.02 -2.99
CA ILE A 197 3.46 0.91 -1.53
C ILE A 197 2.02 1.01 -1.04
N VAL A 198 1.47 -0.10 -0.59
CA VAL A 198 0.11 -0.21 -0.05
C VAL A 198 0.15 -0.25 1.49
N GLU A 199 -0.92 -0.73 2.12
CA GLU A 199 -1.01 -0.78 3.58
C GLU A 199 0.12 -1.58 4.23
N TYR A 200 0.45 -1.20 5.47
CA TYR A 200 1.51 -1.81 6.27
C TYR A 200 2.89 -1.80 5.59
N ASN A 201 3.14 -0.85 4.69
CA ASN A 201 4.37 -0.72 3.91
C ASN A 201 4.71 -1.95 3.06
N PHE A 202 3.70 -2.74 2.67
CA PHE A 202 3.89 -3.79 1.69
C PHE A 202 3.98 -3.17 0.29
N GLU A 203 4.91 -3.64 -0.53
CA GLU A 203 5.04 -3.17 -1.92
C GLU A 203 4.67 -4.27 -2.90
N ARG A 204 3.64 -4.01 -3.72
CA ARG A 204 3.25 -4.90 -4.81
C ARG A 204 3.80 -4.40 -6.14
N LYS A 205 4.21 -5.31 -7.02
CA LYS A 205 4.52 -4.95 -8.41
C LYS A 205 3.24 -4.48 -9.10
N ILE A 206 3.35 -3.38 -9.83
CA ILE A 206 2.26 -2.84 -10.65
C ILE A 206 2.22 -3.59 -11.98
N GLN A 207 1.04 -3.87 -12.51
CA GLN A 207 0.90 -4.46 -13.84
C GLN A 207 1.20 -3.41 -14.92
N PRO A 208 1.84 -3.80 -16.05
CA PRO A 208 2.27 -2.84 -17.06
C PRO A 208 1.16 -1.94 -17.63
N ASN A 209 -0.08 -2.43 -17.64
CA ASN A 209 -1.26 -1.76 -18.15
C ASN A 209 -2.04 -0.96 -17.09
N GLU A 210 -1.72 -1.09 -15.80
CA GLU A 210 -2.35 -0.26 -14.75
C GLU A 210 -2.00 1.22 -14.95
N VAL A 211 -2.92 2.12 -14.58
CA VAL A 211 -2.73 3.57 -14.74
C VAL A 211 -2.05 4.13 -13.50
N ALA A 212 -0.78 4.55 -13.63
CA ALA A 212 0.05 4.94 -12.49
C ALA A 212 -0.52 6.15 -11.71
N HIS A 213 -1.10 7.13 -12.41
CA HIS A 213 -1.71 8.29 -11.76
C HIS A 213 -2.92 7.89 -10.90
N GLN A 214 -3.73 6.91 -11.35
CA GLN A 214 -4.87 6.44 -10.57
C GLN A 214 -4.42 5.87 -9.22
N LEU A 215 -3.39 5.00 -9.23
CA LEU A 215 -2.78 4.46 -8.01
C LEU A 215 -2.20 5.57 -7.13
N TYR A 216 -1.55 6.55 -7.77
CA TYR A 216 -0.92 7.69 -7.09
C TYR A 216 -1.91 8.58 -6.34
N VAL A 217 -3.15 8.76 -6.82
CA VAL A 217 -4.16 9.58 -6.14
C VAL A 217 -5.08 8.78 -5.22
N GLN A 218 -5.33 7.50 -5.52
CA GLN A 218 -6.19 6.64 -4.69
C GLN A 218 -5.51 6.26 -3.38
N ASN A 219 -4.18 6.16 -3.38
CA ASN A 219 -3.42 5.74 -2.20
C ASN A 219 -3.05 6.94 -1.32
N TYR A 220 -4.05 7.57 -0.71
CA TYR A 220 -3.87 8.63 0.29
C TYR A 220 -3.75 8.08 1.73
N ARG A 221 -3.75 6.75 1.89
CA ARG A 221 -3.50 6.07 3.17
C ARG A 221 -2.04 6.19 3.60
N THR A 222 -1.12 6.30 2.64
CA THR A 222 0.31 6.40 2.93
C THR A 222 0.71 7.84 3.24
N ALA A 223 1.34 8.05 4.41
CA ALA A 223 1.90 9.34 4.84
C ALA A 223 3.19 9.74 4.11
N SER A 224 3.71 8.90 3.21
CA SER A 224 4.91 9.15 2.42
C SER A 224 4.65 10.16 1.31
N ALA A 225 5.74 10.76 0.82
CA ALA A 225 5.73 11.70 -0.31
C ALA A 225 5.26 11.05 -1.63
N SER A 226 5.28 9.71 -1.72
CA SER A 226 4.73 8.94 -2.84
C SER A 226 4.41 7.51 -2.42
N CYS A 227 3.38 6.91 -3.03
CA CYS A 227 3.12 5.48 -2.98
C CYS A 227 3.76 4.70 -4.14
N LEU A 228 4.41 5.37 -5.09
CA LEU A 228 5.07 4.71 -6.23
C LEU A 228 6.58 4.65 -6.00
N CYS A 229 7.17 3.48 -6.19
CA CYS A 229 8.61 3.28 -6.05
C CYS A 229 9.18 2.34 -7.11
N ILE A 230 10.50 2.42 -7.31
CA ILE A 230 11.25 1.42 -8.07
C ILE A 230 11.77 0.38 -7.08
N LYS A 231 11.59 -0.91 -7.39
CA LYS A 231 12.20 -2.02 -6.64
C LYS A 231 12.83 -3.05 -7.56
N ARG A 232 13.73 -3.85 -6.97
CA ARG A 232 14.32 -5.04 -7.58
C ARG A 232 13.21 -5.99 -8.06
N TRP A 233 13.27 -6.40 -9.32
CA TRP A 233 12.47 -7.45 -9.95
C TRP A 233 13.39 -8.55 -10.50
N LEU A 234 14.10 -9.17 -9.56
CA LEU A 234 15.13 -10.16 -9.80
C LEU A 234 15.22 -11.09 -8.59
N PHE A 235 15.23 -12.39 -8.82
CA PHE A 235 15.32 -13.39 -7.76
C PHE A 235 16.61 -14.23 -7.84
N ASN A 236 17.13 -14.47 -9.04
CA ASN A 236 18.26 -15.34 -9.29
C ASN A 236 19.58 -14.74 -8.75
N PRO A 237 20.21 -15.35 -7.73
CA PRO A 237 21.42 -14.82 -7.10
C PRO A 237 22.63 -14.76 -8.03
N ALA A 238 22.71 -15.67 -9.01
CA ALA A 238 23.82 -15.71 -9.96
C ALA A 238 23.72 -14.57 -10.99
N VAL A 239 22.50 -14.27 -11.45
CA VAL A 239 22.24 -13.11 -12.32
C VAL A 239 22.49 -11.81 -11.54
N GLU A 240 22.00 -11.73 -10.31
CA GLU A 240 22.21 -10.57 -9.44
C GLU A 240 23.68 -10.29 -9.19
N THR A 241 24.49 -11.33 -8.96
CA THR A 241 25.94 -11.17 -8.75
C THR A 241 26.62 -10.58 -9.97
N ARG A 242 26.32 -11.09 -11.18
CA ARG A 242 26.86 -10.49 -12.42
C ARG A 242 26.40 -9.06 -12.63
N LEU A 243 25.13 -8.76 -12.32
CA LEU A 243 24.57 -7.42 -12.45
C LEU A 243 25.31 -6.42 -11.56
N ILE A 244 25.50 -6.77 -10.28
CA ILE A 244 26.22 -5.96 -9.29
C ILE A 244 27.68 -5.71 -9.74
N GLU A 245 28.34 -6.70 -10.32
CA GLU A 245 29.72 -6.56 -10.82
C GLU A 245 29.82 -5.66 -12.05
N SER A 246 28.80 -5.69 -12.92
CA SER A 246 28.80 -4.97 -14.20
C SER A 246 28.23 -3.55 -14.15
N ASP A 247 27.34 -3.25 -13.20
CA ASP A 247 26.59 -1.98 -13.13
C ASP A 247 26.58 -1.42 -11.70
N ASN A 248 27.26 -0.27 -11.54
CA ASN A 248 27.37 0.42 -10.26
C ASN A 248 26.03 1.00 -9.75
N LEU A 249 25.13 1.42 -10.65
CA LEU A 249 23.80 1.90 -10.27
C LEU A 249 22.98 0.74 -9.71
N ALA A 250 22.99 -0.41 -10.40
CA ALA A 250 22.32 -1.62 -9.93
C ALA A 250 22.86 -2.07 -8.56
N ALA A 251 24.18 -2.10 -8.39
CA ALA A 251 24.82 -2.41 -7.11
C ALA A 251 24.37 -1.48 -5.98
N THR A 252 24.26 -0.19 -6.28
CA THR A 252 23.82 0.83 -5.30
C THR A 252 22.35 0.65 -4.95
N PHE A 253 21.48 0.39 -5.93
CA PHE A 253 20.05 0.18 -5.71
C PHE A 253 19.76 -1.10 -4.92
N ILE A 254 20.45 -2.20 -5.24
CA ILE A 254 20.29 -3.47 -4.51
C ILE A 254 20.80 -3.29 -3.07
N PHE A 255 21.94 -2.63 -2.86
CA PHE A 255 22.46 -2.32 -1.53
C PHE A 255 21.46 -1.60 -0.63
N TRP A 256 20.89 -0.48 -1.09
CA TRP A 256 19.92 0.27 -0.30
C TRP A 256 18.61 -0.50 -0.10
N SER A 257 18.17 -1.27 -1.09
CA SER A 257 17.03 -2.16 -0.95
C SER A 257 17.26 -3.23 0.13
N THR A 258 18.44 -3.84 0.16
CA THR A 258 18.80 -4.85 1.17
C THR A 258 18.92 -4.25 2.57
N ILE A 259 19.38 -3.00 2.71
CA ILE A 259 19.32 -2.29 4.00
C ILE A 259 17.89 -2.16 4.49
N ASP A 260 16.97 -1.75 3.61
CA ASP A 260 15.56 -1.60 3.95
C ASP A 260 14.87 -2.95 4.26
N GLU A 261 15.27 -4.03 3.58
CA GLU A 261 14.83 -5.40 3.89
C GLU A 261 15.35 -5.89 5.26
N VAL A 262 16.58 -5.54 5.64
CA VAL A 262 17.12 -5.82 6.98
C VAL A 262 16.39 -5.02 8.05
N ASP A 263 16.19 -3.71 7.84
CA ASP A 263 15.53 -2.84 8.82
C ASP A 263 14.06 -3.24 9.05
N ARG A 264 13.41 -3.85 8.06
CA ARG A 264 12.06 -4.43 8.16
C ARG A 264 12.00 -5.86 8.69
N ASN A 265 13.12 -6.46 9.07
CA ASN A 265 13.24 -7.86 9.50
C ASN A 265 12.79 -8.88 8.43
N HIS A 266 12.87 -8.53 7.14
CA HIS A 266 12.64 -9.50 6.07
C HIS A 266 13.85 -10.44 5.92
N ILE A 267 15.05 -9.94 6.23
CA ILE A 267 16.29 -10.71 6.29
C ILE A 267 16.61 -10.99 7.76
N ILE A 268 16.82 -12.25 8.10
CA ILE A 268 17.10 -12.69 9.46
C ILE A 268 18.60 -12.54 9.75
N VAL A 269 18.95 -11.45 10.42
CA VAL A 269 20.36 -11.07 10.66
C VAL A 269 21.03 -11.78 11.84
N GLY A 270 20.26 -12.22 12.84
CA GLY A 270 20.81 -12.83 14.08
C GLY A 270 21.95 -12.00 14.68
N ASP A 271 23.06 -12.65 15.02
CA ASP A 271 24.24 -12.03 15.63
C ASP A 271 25.02 -11.10 14.68
N ARG A 272 24.69 -11.08 13.39
CA ARG A 272 25.41 -10.31 12.34
C ARG A 272 24.95 -8.86 12.23
N LEU A 273 23.94 -8.44 13.00
CA LEU A 273 23.37 -7.09 12.91
C LEU A 273 24.42 -5.98 13.08
N TYR A 274 25.32 -6.13 14.06
CA TYR A 274 26.38 -5.12 14.30
C TYR A 274 27.36 -5.01 13.14
N GLU A 275 27.74 -6.15 12.54
CA GLU A 275 28.63 -6.16 11.37
C GLU A 275 27.96 -5.48 10.17
N LEU A 276 26.70 -5.80 9.89
CA LEU A 276 25.94 -5.15 8.82
C LEU A 276 25.81 -3.65 9.04
N LYS A 277 25.50 -3.20 10.27
CA LYS A 277 25.41 -1.77 10.61
C LYS A 277 26.74 -1.03 10.38
N ALA A 278 27.89 -1.67 10.65
CA ALA A 278 29.22 -1.09 10.36
C ALA A 278 29.55 -0.99 8.85
N LEU A 279 28.80 -1.73 8.02
CA LEU A 279 28.90 -1.77 6.57
C LEU A 279 27.83 -0.91 5.86
N GLN A 280 26.95 -0.20 6.58
CA GLN A 280 25.93 0.70 6.02
C GLN A 280 26.54 2.02 5.50
N ASP A 281 27.54 1.91 4.63
CA ASP A 281 28.18 2.99 3.89
C ASP A 281 28.26 2.59 2.41
N SER A 282 27.91 3.51 1.51
CA SER A 282 27.86 3.22 0.06
C SER A 282 29.20 2.74 -0.52
N SER A 283 30.33 3.15 0.09
CA SER A 283 31.67 2.68 -0.30
C SER A 283 31.91 1.20 0.04
N LYS A 284 31.16 0.64 1.00
CA LYS A 284 31.26 -0.76 1.47
C LYS A 284 30.13 -1.64 0.95
N LYS A 285 29.37 -1.18 -0.05
CA LYS A 285 28.17 -1.88 -0.56
C LYS A 285 28.42 -3.33 -0.98
N LEU A 286 29.58 -3.61 -1.59
CA LEU A 286 29.90 -4.98 -2.04
C LEU A 286 30.13 -5.92 -0.86
N ASP A 287 30.80 -5.46 0.20
CA ASP A 287 31.01 -6.24 1.43
C ASP A 287 29.69 -6.47 2.16
N TYR A 288 28.84 -5.43 2.24
CA TYR A 288 27.49 -5.55 2.80
C TYR A 288 26.66 -6.59 2.05
N LEU A 289 26.60 -6.50 0.71
CA LEU A 289 25.83 -7.42 -0.12
C LEU A 289 26.37 -8.85 -0.06
N LYS A 290 27.69 -9.02 -0.03
CA LYS A 290 28.32 -10.34 0.14
C LYS A 290 27.85 -11.00 1.44
N MET A 291 27.82 -10.25 2.54
CA MET A 291 27.33 -10.77 3.82
C MET A 291 25.83 -11.03 3.80
N ALA A 292 25.03 -10.08 3.29
CA ALA A 292 23.58 -10.17 3.33
C ALA A 292 23.03 -11.35 2.50
N LYS A 293 23.68 -11.68 1.37
CA LYS A 293 23.34 -12.82 0.50
C LYS A 293 23.38 -14.18 1.20
N GLU A 294 24.16 -14.31 2.27
CA GLU A 294 24.29 -15.55 3.04
C GLU A 294 23.19 -15.70 4.11
N LEU A 295 22.40 -14.65 4.35
CA LEU A 295 21.41 -14.63 5.42
C LEU A 295 20.04 -15.17 4.98
N PRO A 296 19.31 -15.88 5.88
CA PRO A 296 17.95 -16.33 5.58
C PRO A 296 17.01 -15.17 5.26
N GLY A 297 16.17 -15.34 4.24
CA GLY A 297 15.22 -14.32 3.79
C GLY A 297 15.78 -13.35 2.75
N TYR A 298 17.09 -13.35 2.46
CA TYR A 298 17.64 -12.52 1.38
C TYR A 298 17.01 -12.87 0.03
N GLY A 299 16.47 -11.85 -0.65
CA GLY A 299 15.83 -12.04 -1.96
C GLY A 299 14.43 -12.65 -1.89
N GLU A 300 13.83 -12.76 -0.70
CA GLU A 300 12.45 -13.19 -0.54
C GLU A 300 11.47 -12.01 -0.51
N VAL A 301 10.33 -12.16 -1.19
CA VAL A 301 9.17 -11.28 -1.04
C VAL A 301 8.26 -11.89 0.03
N ILE A 302 8.03 -11.14 1.11
CA ILE A 302 7.15 -11.55 2.21
C ILE A 302 5.79 -10.88 2.05
N PHE A 303 4.77 -11.69 1.81
CA PHE A 303 3.39 -11.24 1.63
C PHE A 303 2.69 -11.04 2.97
N PRO A 304 1.72 -10.11 3.06
CA PRO A 304 0.87 -9.97 4.23
C PRO A 304 0.15 -11.26 4.60
N HIS A 305 -0.14 -11.43 5.89
CA HIS A 305 -0.81 -12.63 6.39
C HIS A 305 -2.20 -12.79 5.74
N CYS A 306 -2.55 -14.03 5.42
CA CYS A 306 -3.82 -14.35 4.75
C CYS A 306 -4.37 -15.71 5.19
N PRO A 307 -5.69 -15.93 5.09
CA PRO A 307 -6.29 -17.24 5.30
C PRO A 307 -5.72 -18.30 4.33
N CYS A 308 -5.54 -19.52 4.84
CA CYS A 308 -5.00 -20.65 4.09
C CYS A 308 -5.75 -21.94 4.42
N ASP A 309 -6.14 -22.70 3.40
CA ASP A 309 -6.93 -23.94 3.53
C ASP A 309 -6.16 -25.09 4.22
N SER A 310 -4.83 -24.97 4.29
CA SER A 310 -3.98 -25.91 5.00
C SER A 310 -3.99 -25.73 6.52
N ARG A 311 -4.67 -24.69 7.02
CA ARG A 311 -4.85 -24.42 8.46
C ARG A 311 -6.33 -24.35 8.82
N LYS A 312 -6.67 -24.89 9.98
CA LYS A 312 -8.03 -24.79 10.55
C LYS A 312 -8.27 -23.46 11.28
N THR A 313 -7.21 -22.88 11.83
CA THR A 313 -7.23 -21.63 12.62
C THR A 313 -5.96 -20.82 12.34
N GLY A 314 -6.08 -19.50 12.42
CA GLY A 314 -5.00 -18.56 12.11
C GLY A 314 -4.74 -18.39 10.61
N HIS A 315 -3.75 -17.57 10.29
CA HIS A 315 -3.34 -17.20 8.94
C HIS A 315 -1.95 -17.78 8.59
N VAL A 316 -1.50 -17.50 7.37
CA VAL A 316 -0.11 -17.71 6.95
C VAL A 316 0.43 -16.47 6.25
N MET A 317 1.74 -16.23 6.38
CA MET A 317 2.51 -15.31 5.53
C MET A 317 3.29 -16.13 4.50
N ALA A 318 3.14 -15.79 3.22
CA ALA A 318 3.92 -16.42 2.16
C ALA A 318 5.23 -15.66 1.97
N ALA A 319 6.36 -16.35 2.07
CA ALA A 319 7.68 -15.83 1.71
C ALA A 319 8.16 -16.54 0.45
N VAL A 320 8.36 -15.81 -0.65
CA VAL A 320 8.70 -16.35 -1.97
C VAL A 320 10.07 -15.86 -2.39
N GLY A 321 10.98 -16.79 -2.68
CA GLY A 321 12.30 -16.46 -3.18
C GLY A 321 12.86 -17.54 -4.09
N TYR A 322 14.10 -17.35 -4.54
CA TYR A 322 14.73 -18.23 -5.52
C TYR A 322 14.88 -19.69 -5.06
N LEU A 323 14.97 -19.94 -3.75
CA LEU A 323 15.06 -21.30 -3.20
C LEU A 323 13.70 -22.02 -3.11
N GLY A 324 12.61 -21.27 -3.00
CA GLY A 324 11.27 -21.85 -2.88
C GLY A 324 10.24 -20.90 -2.29
N LEU A 325 9.14 -21.49 -1.85
CA LEU A 325 8.07 -20.86 -1.07
C LEU A 325 8.17 -21.35 0.39
N ARG A 326 8.02 -20.43 1.34
CA ARG A 326 7.77 -20.74 2.75
C ARG A 326 6.41 -20.21 3.16
N LEU A 327 5.60 -21.03 3.84
CA LEU A 327 4.38 -20.61 4.50
C LEU A 327 4.66 -20.54 6.01
N ILE A 328 4.66 -19.33 6.53
CA ILE A 328 4.95 -19.02 7.93
C ILE A 328 3.62 -18.87 8.66
N ALA A 329 3.37 -19.72 9.63
CA ALA A 329 2.18 -19.66 10.46
C ALA A 329 2.11 -18.36 11.26
N CYS A 330 0.91 -17.80 11.36
CA CYS A 330 0.64 -16.65 12.22
C CYS A 330 -0.82 -16.65 12.68
N THR A 331 -1.11 -15.84 13.68
CA THR A 331 -2.48 -15.54 14.13
C THR A 331 -3.21 -14.65 13.12
N GLU A 332 -4.52 -14.44 13.31
CA GLU A 332 -5.34 -13.62 12.41
C GLU A 332 -4.98 -12.12 12.44
N ASP A 333 -4.25 -11.66 13.46
CA ASP A 333 -3.64 -10.33 13.56
C ASP A 333 -2.18 -10.28 13.07
N GLY A 334 -1.65 -11.39 12.54
CA GLY A 334 -0.32 -11.47 11.95
C GLY A 334 0.83 -11.74 12.93
N THR A 335 0.55 -12.10 14.19
CA THR A 335 1.58 -12.50 15.15
C THR A 335 2.16 -13.86 14.76
N LEU A 336 3.48 -13.93 14.56
CA LEU A 336 4.16 -15.14 14.08
C LEU A 336 4.06 -16.32 15.07
N GLU A 337 3.89 -17.52 14.51
CA GLU A 337 3.95 -18.78 15.23
C GLU A 337 5.19 -19.60 14.82
N ASN A 338 5.55 -20.61 15.61
CA ASN A 338 6.77 -21.42 15.39
C ASN A 338 6.68 -22.39 14.19
N GLN A 339 5.55 -22.46 13.48
CA GLN A 339 5.38 -23.41 12.39
C GLN A 339 5.72 -22.77 11.04
N ILE A 340 6.68 -23.36 10.33
CA ILE A 340 7.06 -22.98 8.97
C ILE A 340 6.98 -24.22 8.09
N VAL A 341 6.34 -24.10 6.92
CA VAL A 341 6.26 -25.15 5.92
C VAL A 341 6.95 -24.69 4.65
N GLU A 342 7.95 -25.44 4.20
CA GLU A 342 8.77 -25.08 3.04
C GLU A 342 8.46 -25.95 1.82
N PHE A 343 8.49 -25.33 0.65
CA PHE A 343 8.24 -25.94 -0.65
C PHE A 343 9.34 -25.51 -1.60
N THR A 344 10.17 -26.46 -2.04
CA THR A 344 11.14 -26.18 -3.10
C THR A 344 10.45 -26.15 -4.45
N TRP A 345 10.98 -25.38 -5.40
CA TRP A 345 10.43 -25.29 -6.76
C TRP A 345 10.29 -26.64 -7.47
N LYS A 346 11.10 -27.65 -7.12
CA LYS A 346 10.99 -29.01 -7.68
C LYS A 346 9.70 -29.74 -7.25
N THR A 347 9.17 -29.39 -6.08
CA THR A 347 7.96 -30.01 -5.53
C THR A 347 6.68 -29.38 -6.05
N ILE A 348 6.73 -28.10 -6.45
CA ILE A 348 5.60 -27.36 -7.02
C ILE A 348 5.42 -27.78 -8.47
N LYS A 349 4.18 -28.14 -8.86
CA LYS A 349 3.83 -28.66 -10.18
C LYS A 349 3.17 -27.62 -11.06
N CYS A 350 2.21 -26.89 -10.51
CA CYS A 350 1.49 -25.82 -11.17
C CYS A 350 0.93 -24.85 -10.13
N TRP A 351 0.54 -23.67 -10.59
CA TRP A 351 -0.16 -22.66 -9.82
C TRP A 351 -1.17 -21.93 -10.72
N GLU A 352 -2.18 -21.37 -10.10
CA GLU A 352 -3.27 -20.66 -10.77
C GLU A 352 -3.76 -19.51 -9.87
N VAL A 353 -4.39 -18.53 -10.52
CA VAL A 353 -5.10 -17.44 -9.86
C VAL A 353 -6.59 -17.55 -10.20
N ASP A 354 -7.43 -17.31 -9.20
CA ASP A 354 -8.86 -17.13 -9.38
C ASP A 354 -9.21 -15.71 -8.92
N GLU A 355 -9.35 -14.83 -9.91
CA GLU A 355 -9.60 -13.41 -9.70
C GLU A 355 -10.97 -13.16 -9.04
N SER A 356 -11.97 -14.01 -9.33
CA SER A 356 -13.33 -13.84 -8.79
C SER A 356 -13.38 -14.06 -7.28
N ASN A 357 -12.52 -14.96 -6.78
CA ASN A 357 -12.46 -15.33 -5.36
C ASN A 357 -11.24 -14.76 -4.62
N GLY A 358 -10.41 -13.95 -5.29
CA GLY A 358 -9.22 -13.37 -4.70
C GLY A 358 -8.22 -14.42 -4.22
N LEU A 359 -8.01 -15.47 -5.02
CA LEU A 359 -7.35 -16.69 -4.59
C LEU A 359 -6.10 -16.98 -5.42
N PHE A 360 -5.02 -17.34 -4.74
CA PHE A 360 -3.87 -18.00 -5.34
C PHE A 360 -3.84 -19.47 -4.91
N SER A 361 -3.69 -20.39 -5.86
CA SER A 361 -3.56 -21.82 -5.57
C SER A 361 -2.30 -22.40 -6.18
N PHE A 362 -1.67 -23.34 -5.48
CA PHE A 362 -0.55 -24.10 -6.04
C PHE A 362 -0.66 -25.58 -5.67
N GLN A 363 -0.26 -26.43 -6.62
CA GLN A 363 -0.19 -27.86 -6.41
C GLN A 363 1.25 -28.27 -6.16
N PHE A 364 1.49 -29.05 -5.10
CA PHE A 364 2.80 -29.61 -4.79
C PHE A 364 2.72 -31.13 -4.62
N GLN A 365 3.83 -31.81 -4.88
CA GLN A 365 3.98 -33.24 -4.68
C GLN A 365 5.28 -33.53 -3.94
N ARG A 366 5.17 -34.19 -2.79
CA ARG A 366 6.32 -34.77 -2.08
C ARG A 366 6.52 -36.20 -2.58
N GLU A 367 7.77 -36.66 -2.58
CA GLU A 367 8.16 -37.98 -3.10
C GLU A 367 7.19 -39.07 -2.61
N GLU A 368 6.67 -39.85 -3.57
CA GLU A 368 5.73 -40.97 -3.38
C GLU A 368 4.34 -40.64 -2.82
N LYS A 369 3.95 -39.36 -2.73
CA LYS A 369 2.60 -38.95 -2.31
C LYS A 369 1.76 -38.44 -3.48
N SER A 370 0.44 -38.51 -3.33
CA SER A 370 -0.49 -37.84 -4.22
C SER A 370 -0.24 -36.32 -4.18
N PRO A 371 -0.32 -35.63 -5.31
CA PRO A 371 -0.28 -34.17 -5.34
C PRO A 371 -1.35 -33.56 -4.42
N LYS A 372 -1.00 -32.47 -3.72
CA LYS A 372 -1.90 -31.71 -2.87
C LYS A 372 -1.97 -30.27 -3.36
N CYS A 373 -3.15 -29.67 -3.25
CA CYS A 373 -3.37 -28.26 -3.54
C CYS A 373 -3.37 -27.48 -2.22
N VAL A 374 -2.82 -26.27 -2.26
CA VAL A 374 -2.89 -25.28 -1.19
C VAL A 374 -3.48 -24.00 -1.76
N LYS A 375 -4.39 -23.38 -1.01
CA LYS A 375 -5.13 -22.18 -1.40
C LYS A 375 -4.87 -21.04 -0.43
N LEU A 376 -4.45 -19.90 -0.96
CA LEU A 376 -4.18 -18.66 -0.22
C LEU A 376 -5.19 -17.59 -0.64
N HIS A 377 -5.96 -17.09 0.32
CA HIS A 377 -6.96 -16.05 0.12
C HIS A 377 -6.35 -14.67 0.38
N THR A 378 -5.69 -14.09 -0.60
CA THR A 378 -4.91 -12.86 -0.45
C THR A 378 -5.28 -11.86 -1.53
N PRO A 379 -5.46 -10.55 -1.24
CA PRO A 379 -5.71 -9.55 -2.29
C PRO A 379 -4.52 -9.38 -3.26
N TYR A 380 -3.37 -9.97 -2.94
CA TYR A 380 -2.14 -9.91 -3.75
C TYR A 380 -1.92 -11.18 -4.59
N PHE A 381 -2.98 -11.94 -4.90
CA PHE A 381 -2.91 -13.22 -5.62
C PHE A 381 -2.19 -13.11 -6.97
N THR A 382 -2.43 -12.04 -7.74
CA THR A 382 -1.76 -11.80 -9.03
C THR A 382 -0.28 -11.53 -8.84
N PHE A 383 0.09 -10.71 -7.84
CA PHE A 383 1.50 -10.42 -7.58
C PHE A 383 2.27 -11.65 -7.07
N LEU A 384 1.60 -12.51 -6.28
CA LEU A 384 2.15 -13.78 -5.85
C LEU A 384 2.43 -14.71 -7.04
N ALA A 385 1.49 -14.81 -7.98
CA ALA A 385 1.68 -15.56 -9.22
C ALA A 385 2.80 -14.97 -10.10
N ASP A 386 2.89 -13.64 -10.20
CA ASP A 386 3.98 -12.96 -10.91
C ASP A 386 5.36 -13.34 -10.35
N CYS A 387 5.50 -13.47 -9.03
CA CYS A 387 6.76 -13.91 -8.41
C CYS A 387 7.11 -15.34 -8.85
N PHE A 388 6.14 -16.25 -8.86
CA PHE A 388 6.33 -17.64 -9.32
C PHE A 388 6.73 -17.68 -10.81
N ASN A 389 6.00 -16.95 -11.65
CA ASN A 389 6.26 -16.85 -13.08
C ASN A 389 7.66 -16.30 -13.35
N ARG A 390 8.06 -15.24 -12.64
CA ARG A 390 9.38 -14.62 -12.79
C ARG A 390 10.50 -15.56 -12.38
N ILE A 391 10.37 -16.24 -11.25
CA ILE A 391 11.38 -17.21 -10.78
C ILE A 391 11.51 -18.38 -11.77
N GLN A 392 10.39 -18.86 -12.32
CA GLN A 392 10.40 -19.89 -13.36
C GLN A 392 11.11 -19.41 -14.64
N GLU A 393 10.81 -18.19 -15.11
CA GLU A 393 11.46 -17.56 -16.26
C GLU A 393 12.99 -17.46 -16.07
N GLU A 394 13.43 -16.96 -14.90
CA GLU A 394 14.85 -16.81 -14.55
C GLU A 394 15.57 -18.16 -14.41
N SER A 395 14.85 -19.20 -14.00
CA SER A 395 15.39 -20.57 -13.88
C SER A 395 15.56 -21.25 -15.24
N TRP A 396 14.71 -20.94 -16.22
CA TRP A 396 14.78 -21.51 -17.57
C TRP A 396 15.83 -20.86 -18.46
N LYS A 397 16.14 -19.57 -18.26
CA LYS A 397 17.21 -18.86 -18.98
C LYS A 397 18.61 -19.48 -18.80
N ILE A 398 18.80 -20.35 -17.81
CA ILE A 398 20.05 -21.11 -17.58
C ILE A 398 20.10 -22.43 -18.38
N LYS A 399 18.95 -22.96 -18.83
CA LYS A 399 18.88 -24.26 -19.52
C LYS A 399 19.12 -24.19 -21.02
N THR A 400 19.18 -23.00 -21.61
CA THR A 400 19.62 -22.80 -23.00
C THR A 400 21.15 -22.62 -23.01
N PRO A 401 21.90 -23.61 -23.53
CA PRO A 401 23.38 -23.56 -23.58
C PRO A 401 23.92 -22.43 -24.46
#